data_AF-A0A957TKS6-F1
#
_entry.id   AF-A0A957TKS6-F1
#
_cell.length_a   1.000
_cell.length_b   1.000
_cell.length_c   1.000
_cell.angle_alpha   90.00
_cell.angle_beta   90.00
_cell.angle_gamma   90.00
#
_symmetry.space_group_name_H-M   'P 1'
#
loop_
_entity.id
_entity.type
_entity.pdbx_description
1 polymer ?
#
loop_
_entity_poly.entity_id
_entity_poly.type
_entity_poly.pdbx_seq_one_letter_code
_entity_poly.pdbx_strand_id
1 'polypeptide(L)' 'MVGQQAKPTLRTAIEEYLAEPIRRAIETTYYASINEQAALERLIGDEQFLANPTAHVALFADHGVVHVRDVAQQVLRVL' A
#
# COMPACT_ATOMS: atom_id res chain seq x y z
N MET A 1 33.54 -4.35 -26.67
CA MET A 1 32.08 -4.63 -26.61
C MET A 1 31.79 -5.29 -25.27
N VAL A 2 31.49 -4.50 -24.25
CA VAL A 2 31.14 -5.02 -22.92
C VAL A 2 29.62 -5.02 -22.84
N GLY A 3 29.03 -6.21 -22.74
CA GLY A 3 27.60 -6.40 -22.62
C GLY A 3 27.08 -5.65 -21.40
N GLN A 4 26.23 -4.68 -21.66
CA GLN A 4 25.52 -3.94 -20.64
C GLN A 4 24.53 -4.92 -20.00
N GLN A 5 24.93 -5.55 -18.89
CA GLN A 5 24.03 -6.39 -18.13
C GLN A 5 22.88 -5.52 -17.63
N ALA A 6 21.67 -5.86 -18.08
CA ALA A 6 20.45 -5.20 -17.65
C ALA A 6 20.33 -5.32 -16.12
N LYS A 7 20.31 -4.18 -15.43
CA LYS A 7 19.95 -4.13 -14.01
C LYS A 7 18.59 -4.79 -13.84
N PRO A 8 18.42 -5.77 -12.93
CA PRO A 8 17.11 -6.33 -12.65
C PRO A 8 16.23 -5.20 -12.13
N THR A 9 15.26 -4.78 -12.93
CA THR A 9 14.19 -3.88 -12.48
C THR A 9 13.50 -4.55 -11.31
N LEU A 10 13.41 -3.87 -10.15
CA LEU A 10 12.74 -4.31 -8.91
C LEU A 10 11.21 -4.46 -9.03
N ARG A 11 10.73 -4.86 -10.19
CA ARG A 11 9.63 -5.81 -10.28
C ARG A 11 10.28 -7.18 -9.97
N THR A 12 10.08 -7.91 -8.88
CA THR A 12 8.80 -8.40 -8.36
C THR A 12 9.00 -9.53 -7.33
N ALA A 13 9.64 -9.29 -6.19
CA ALA A 13 9.72 -10.36 -5.18
C ALA A 13 8.31 -10.89 -4.81
N ILE A 14 7.31 -10.00 -4.70
CA ILE A 14 5.92 -10.41 -4.43
C ILE A 14 5.22 -11.09 -5.62
N GLU A 15 5.51 -10.73 -6.88
CA GLU A 15 4.84 -11.40 -8.01
C GLU A 15 5.47 -12.77 -8.29
N GLU A 16 6.69 -13.04 -7.82
CA GLU A 16 7.27 -14.38 -7.79
C GLU A 16 6.57 -15.30 -6.79
N TYR A 17 6.15 -14.79 -5.63
CA TYR A 17 5.51 -15.59 -4.57
C TYR A 17 3.98 -15.54 -4.59
N LEU A 18 3.36 -14.57 -5.27
CA LEU A 18 1.92 -14.39 -5.27
C LEU A 18 1.40 -14.02 -6.67
N ALA A 19 0.67 -14.97 -7.26
CA ALA A 19 0.03 -14.77 -8.55
C ALA A 19 -0.91 -13.55 -8.52
N GLU A 20 -0.91 -12.79 -9.61
CA GLU A 20 -1.70 -11.57 -9.75
C GLU A 20 -3.19 -11.73 -9.38
N PRO A 21 -3.90 -12.80 -9.77
CA PRO A 21 -5.31 -12.96 -9.39
C PRO A 21 -5.53 -13.06 -7.89
N ILE A 22 -4.62 -13.73 -7.16
CA ILE A 22 -4.70 -13.88 -5.71
C ILE A 22 -4.44 -12.54 -5.03
N ARG A 23 -3.43 -11.80 -5.51
CA ARG A 23 -3.13 -10.45 -5.03
C ARG A 23 -4.33 -9.52 -5.22
N ARG A 24 -4.91 -9.49 -6.42
CA ARG A 24 -6.11 -8.68 -6.71
C ARG A 24 -7.29 -9.07 -5.82
N ALA A 25 -7.52 -10.37 -5.61
CA ALA A 25 -8.58 -10.84 -4.73
C ALA A 25 -8.39 -10.32 -3.30
N ILE A 26 -7.17 -10.45 -2.74
CA ILE A 26 -6.87 -9.95 -1.40
C ILE A 26 -7.06 -8.42 -1.32
N GLU A 27 -6.53 -7.67 -2.28
CA GLU A 27 -6.64 -6.22 -2.34
C GLU A 27 -8.10 -5.76 -2.43
N THR A 28 -8.91 -6.44 -3.26
CA THR A 28 -10.33 -6.10 -3.45
C THR A 28 -11.18 -6.48 -2.24
N THR A 29 -10.96 -7.66 -1.67
CA THR A 29 -11.81 -8.19 -0.59
C THR A 29 -11.52 -7.55 0.75
N TYR A 30 -10.25 -7.27 1.07
CA TYR A 30 -9.87 -6.86 2.43
C TYR A 30 -9.40 -5.42 2.51
N TYR A 31 -8.73 -4.89 1.48
CA TYR A 31 -8.10 -3.57 1.55
C TYR A 31 -8.94 -2.47 0.90
N ALA A 32 -9.75 -2.78 -0.11
CA ALA A 32 -10.56 -1.78 -0.80
C ALA A 32 -11.51 -1.02 0.14
N SER A 33 -12.24 -1.75 1.00
CA SER A 33 -13.19 -1.15 1.94
C SER A 33 -12.50 -0.28 3.01
N ILE A 34 -11.30 -0.68 3.44
CA ILE A 34 -10.49 0.07 4.42
C ILE A 34 -9.97 1.36 3.76
N ASN A 35 -9.42 1.26 2.55
CA ASN A 35 -8.93 2.41 1.80
C ASN A 35 -10.06 3.41 1.49
N GLU A 36 -11.25 2.93 1.12
CA GLU A 36 -12.42 3.80 0.92
C GLU A 36 -12.81 4.54 2.20
N GLN A 37 -12.80 3.87 3.34
CA GLN A 37 -13.16 4.49 4.63
C GLN A 37 -12.08 5.46 5.13
N ALA A 38 -10.82 5.20 4.81
CA ALA A 38 -9.69 6.08 5.14
C ALA A 38 -9.54 7.25 4.16
N ALA A 39 -10.34 7.32 3.08
CA ALA A 39 -10.29 8.41 2.12
C ALA A 39 -10.71 9.74 2.77
N LEU A 40 -10.00 10.81 2.40
CA LEU A 40 -10.22 12.15 2.97
C LEU A 40 -11.67 12.62 2.75
N GLU A 41 -12.28 12.28 1.62
CA GLU A 41 -13.66 12.60 1.26
C GLU A 41 -14.68 11.97 2.21
N ARG A 42 -14.37 10.82 2.80
CA ARG A 42 -15.19 10.19 3.84
C ARG A 42 -14.92 10.82 5.20
N LEU A 43 -13.65 11.06 5.52
CA LEU A 43 -13.23 11.57 6.84
C LEU A 43 -13.66 13.02 7.11
N ILE A 44 -13.74 13.86 6.08
CA ILE A 44 -14.19 15.25 6.24
C ILE A 44 -15.65 15.35 6.68
N GLY A 45 -16.44 14.29 6.49
CA GLY A 45 -17.81 14.17 6.99
C GLY A 45 -17.95 13.44 8.33
N ASP A 46 -16.86 12.95 8.91
CA ASP A 46 -16.87 12.18 10.15
C ASP A 46 -16.70 13.11 11.37
N GLU A 47 -17.75 13.24 12.17
CA GLU A 47 -17.74 14.09 13.38
C GLU A 47 -16.68 13.64 14.41
N GLN A 48 -16.39 12.35 14.51
CA GLN A 48 -15.37 11.84 15.43
C GLN A 48 -13.97 12.20 14.95
N PHE A 49 -13.74 12.13 13.64
CA PHE A 49 -12.48 12.57 13.04
C PHE A 49 -12.26 14.07 13.26
N LEU A 50 -13.28 14.90 13.01
CA LEU A 50 -13.17 16.36 13.19
C LEU A 50 -12.98 16.77 14.66
N ALA A 51 -13.59 16.05 15.60
CA ALA A 51 -13.48 16.35 17.02
C ALA A 51 -12.10 16.03 17.60
N ASN A 52 -11.47 14.93 17.16
CA ASN A 52 -10.10 14.59 17.58
C ASN A 52 -9.36 13.77 16.51
N PRO A 53 -8.78 14.44 15.49
CA PRO A 53 -8.11 13.75 14.39
C PRO A 53 -6.95 12.88 14.88
N THR A 54 -6.22 13.34 15.91
CA THR A 54 -5.03 12.66 16.43
C THR A 54 -5.31 11.35 17.16
N ALA A 55 -6.56 11.13 17.59
CA ALA A 55 -6.99 9.86 18.19
C ALA A 55 -7.77 8.99 17.20
N HIS A 56 -8.04 9.48 15.98
CA HIS A 56 -8.86 8.79 15.01
C HIS A 56 -8.04 7.81 14.17
N VAL A 57 -8.47 6.54 14.12
CA VAL A 57 -7.72 5.46 13.44
C VAL A 57 -7.40 5.78 11.99
N ALA A 58 -8.26 6.54 11.31
CA ALA A 58 -8.07 6.87 9.91
C ALA A 58 -6.84 7.75 9.64
N LEU A 59 -6.40 8.56 10.60
CA LEU A 59 -5.16 9.33 10.48
C LEU A 59 -3.91 8.41 10.43
N PHE A 60 -4.03 7.19 10.97
CA PHE A 60 -2.98 6.18 10.99
C PHE A 60 -3.17 5.10 9.92
N ALA A 61 -4.31 5.13 9.22
CA ALA A 61 -4.67 4.16 8.18
C ALA A 61 -4.12 4.51 6.78
N ASP A 62 -3.36 5.60 6.63
CA ASP A 62 -2.68 6.03 5.39
C ASP A 62 -1.67 4.98 4.84
N HIS A 63 -1.47 3.88 5.56
CA HIS A 63 -0.59 2.79 5.17
C HIS A 63 -1.36 1.61 4.60
N GLY A 64 -2.17 1.85 3.56
CA GLY A 64 -2.76 0.78 2.76
C GLY A 64 -1.68 -0.16 2.19
N VAL A 65 -2.08 -1.36 1.76
CA VAL A 65 -1.15 -2.40 1.25
C VAL A 65 -0.20 -1.93 0.15
N VAL A 66 -0.59 -0.91 -0.62
CA VAL A 66 0.26 -0.24 -1.62
C VAL A 66 1.43 0.48 -0.95
N HIS A 67 1.17 1.29 0.07
CA HIS A 67 2.19 2.02 0.81
C HIS A 67 3.14 1.09 1.58
N VAL A 68 2.60 0.02 2.20
CA VAL A 68 3.42 -1.01 2.86
C VAL A 68 4.30 -1.75 1.85
N ARG A 69 3.79 -2.05 0.65
CA ARG A 69 4.56 -2.67 -0.43
C ARG A 69 5.66 -1.74 -0.93
N ASP A 70 5.36 -0.46 -1.09
CA ASP A 70 6.34 0.54 -1.52
C ASP A 70 7.45 0.73 -0.48
N VAL A 71 7.11 0.81 0.81
CA VAL A 71 8.09 0.87 1.91
C VAL A 71 8.95 -0.41 1.93
N ALA A 72 8.34 -1.59 1.86
CA ALA A 72 9.08 -2.86 1.82
C ALA A 72 10.02 -2.93 0.61
N GLN A 73 9.60 -2.44 -0.55
CA GLN A 73 10.45 -2.33 -1.73
C GLN A 73 11.63 -1.37 -1.52
N GLN A 74 11.44 -0.24 -0.85
CA GLN A 74 12.53 0.70 -0.57
C GLN A 74 13.52 0.14 0.45
N VAL A 75 13.06 -0.58 1.47
CA VAL A 75 13.93 -1.27 2.44
C VAL A 75 14.80 -2.31 1.72
N LEU A 76 14.23 -3.12 0.83
CA LEU A 76 14.98 -4.10 0.04
C LEU A 76 15.99 -3.48 -0.94
N ARG A 77 15.86 -2.18 -1.27
CA ARG A 77 16.81 -1.48 -2.17
C ARG A 77 18.05 -0.95 -1.45
N VAL A 78 17.95 -0.73 -0.14
CA VAL A 78 19.02 -0.12 0.67
C VAL A 78 19.79 -1.15 1.52
N LEU A 79 19.30 -2.39 1.58
CA LEU A 79 20.04 -3.57 2.02
C LEU A 79 20.88 -4.14 0.87
#